data_AF-A0AAU4MZE3-F1
#
_entry.id   AF-A0AAU4MZE3-F1
#
_cell.length_a   1.000
_cell.length_b   1.000
_cell.length_c   1.000
_cell.angle_alpha   90.00
_cell.angle_beta   90.00
_cell.angle_gamma   90.00
#
_symmetry.space_group_name_H-M   'P 1'
#
loop_
_entity.id
_entity.type
_entity.pdbx_description
1 polymer ?
#
loop_
_entity_poly.entity_id
_entity_poly.type
_entity_poly.pdbx_seq_one_letter_code
_entity_poly.pdbx_strand_id
1 'polypeptide(L)'
;MRTRTAAAIAATLLLALTACSGEDEPDKPAVTVTATKSPALSKAEIAKQCTDAVALLEPNDKGEIPSEPVPAQCKGLGTDEYLDAYYDGIQQANKLARQDLQRQIEEAEQQDQ
;
A
#
# COMPACT_ATOMS: atom_id res chain seq x y z
N MET A 1 18.13 -2.14 -43.78
CA MET A 1 18.15 -0.91 -42.97
C MET A 1 16.80 -0.75 -42.30
N ARG A 2 16.73 -0.92 -40.98
CA ARG A 2 15.57 -0.56 -40.16
C ARG A 2 16.10 0.03 -38.85
N THR A 3 15.98 1.34 -38.74
CA THR A 3 16.31 2.16 -37.59
C THR A 3 15.37 1.86 -36.42
N ARG A 4 15.92 1.61 -35.23
CA ARG A 4 15.19 1.71 -33.97
C ARG A 4 16.01 2.52 -32.97
N THR A 5 15.64 3.78 -32.87
CA THR A 5 15.92 4.68 -31.76
C THR A 5 15.10 4.23 -30.55
N ALA A 6 15.74 4.02 -29.40
CA ALA A 6 15.11 4.21 -28.09
C ALA A 6 16.22 4.32 -27.03
N ALA A 7 16.40 5.54 -26.53
CA ALA A 7 17.19 5.86 -25.36
C ALA A 7 16.39 5.55 -24.09
N ALA A 8 17.06 5.04 -23.06
CA ALA A 8 16.69 5.16 -21.64
C ALA A 8 17.91 4.65 -20.83
N ILE A 9 18.89 5.50 -20.54
CA ILE A 9 19.01 6.32 -19.33
C ILE A 9 18.73 5.54 -18.04
N ALA A 10 19.81 5.43 -17.28
CA ALA A 10 20.05 4.68 -16.06
C ALA A 10 19.07 4.94 -14.91
N ALA A 11 18.80 3.89 -14.15
CA ALA A 11 18.37 4.00 -12.77
C ALA A 11 19.43 3.34 -11.87
N THR A 12 20.42 4.13 -11.45
CA THR A 12 21.31 3.78 -10.34
C THR A 12 20.52 3.95 -9.03
N LEU A 13 19.98 2.84 -8.51
CA LEU A 13 19.52 2.75 -7.14
C LEU A 13 20.74 2.67 -6.22
N LEU A 14 21.23 3.83 -5.77
CA LEU A 14 22.21 3.89 -4.70
C LEU A 14 21.52 3.52 -3.38
N LEU A 15 21.82 2.30 -2.92
CA LEU A 15 21.70 1.92 -1.53
C LEU A 15 22.47 2.92 -0.68
N ALA A 16 21.78 3.61 0.23
CA ALA A 16 22.40 4.23 1.39
C ALA A 16 21.77 3.60 2.64
N LEU A 17 22.31 2.45 3.03
CA LEU A 17 22.23 1.97 4.41
C LEU A 17 23.20 2.80 5.24
N THR A 18 22.68 3.71 6.05
CA THR A 18 23.35 4.21 7.27
C THR A 18 22.27 4.80 8.16
N ALA A 19 22.22 4.64 9.47
CA ALA A 19 22.77 3.71 10.43
C ALA A 19 21.93 4.00 11.69
N CYS A 20 21.49 2.96 12.37
CA CYS A 20 20.76 3.07 13.61
C CYS A 20 21.71 3.43 14.77
N SER A 21 21.26 4.31 15.66
CA SER A 21 21.67 4.53 17.07
C SER A 21 23.05 5.06 17.44
N GLY A 22 23.03 6.06 18.34
CA GLY A 22 23.96 6.18 19.48
C GLY A 22 24.66 7.52 19.69
N GLU A 23 24.37 8.14 20.84
CA GLU A 23 24.87 9.36 21.53
C GLU A 23 26.23 10.04 21.15
N ASP A 24 26.25 11.39 21.14
CA ASP A 24 26.86 12.29 22.17
C ASP A 24 26.95 13.77 21.66
N GLU A 25 26.61 14.75 22.50
CA GLU A 25 26.54 16.22 22.22
C GLU A 25 27.92 16.88 21.94
N PRO A 26 28.00 17.97 21.13
CA PRO A 26 27.98 19.34 21.70
C PRO A 26 27.34 20.44 20.82
N ASP A 27 26.88 21.51 21.49
CA ASP A 27 26.36 22.81 21.01
C ASP A 27 26.53 23.16 19.51
N LYS A 28 25.42 23.27 18.76
CA LYS A 28 25.36 23.91 17.44
C LYS A 28 23.93 24.37 17.07
N PRO A 29 23.79 25.33 16.12
CA PRO A 29 22.78 26.37 16.16
C PRO A 29 21.35 25.81 16.06
N ALA A 30 20.39 26.51 16.67
CA ALA A 30 18.96 26.16 16.61
C ALA A 30 18.56 25.81 15.17
N VAL A 31 18.44 24.50 14.92
CA VAL A 31 17.98 23.96 13.65
C VAL A 31 16.55 24.43 13.50
N THR A 32 16.34 25.40 12.63
CA THR A 32 15.00 25.79 12.24
C THR A 32 14.43 24.60 11.50
N VAL A 33 13.66 23.78 12.23
CA VAL A 33 12.92 22.65 11.64
C VAL A 33 11.89 23.29 10.71
N THR A 34 12.28 23.45 9.45
CA THR A 34 11.35 23.80 8.39
C THR A 34 10.44 22.60 8.26
N ALA A 35 9.29 22.65 8.92
CA ALA A 35 8.24 21.66 8.75
C ALA A 35 7.82 21.69 7.28
N THR A 36 8.45 20.82 6.49
CA THR A 36 8.05 20.58 5.11
C THR A 36 6.68 19.96 5.20
N LYS A 37 5.65 20.76 4.94
CA LYS A 37 4.27 20.30 4.94
C LYS A 37 4.16 19.31 3.78
N SER A 38 4.23 18.02 4.07
CA SER A 38 3.95 16.99 3.07
C SER A 38 2.61 17.31 2.40
N PRO A 39 2.52 17.19 1.07
CA PRO A 39 1.25 17.41 0.40
C PRO A 39 0.22 16.44 0.99
N ALA A 40 -0.89 17.01 1.47
CA ALA A 40 -2.00 16.21 1.94
C ALA A 40 -2.57 15.45 0.73
N LEU A 41 -2.79 14.14 0.90
CA LEU A 41 -3.44 13.32 -0.12
C LEU A 41 -4.83 13.87 -0.44
N SER A 42 -5.23 13.75 -1.70
CA SER A 42 -6.62 14.01 -2.10
C SER A 42 -7.57 13.00 -1.47
N LYS A 43 -8.84 13.36 -1.33
CA LYS A 43 -9.89 12.44 -0.83
C LYS A 43 -9.93 11.13 -1.63
N ALA A 44 -9.75 11.19 -2.95
CA ALA A 44 -9.76 10.01 -3.81
C ALA A 44 -8.57 9.07 -3.54
N GLU A 45 -7.39 9.63 -3.26
CA GLU A 45 -6.22 8.85 -2.87
C GLU A 45 -6.41 8.20 -1.48
N ILE A 46 -7.02 8.92 -0.54
CA ILE A 46 -7.38 8.37 0.77
C ILE A 46 -8.40 7.22 0.61
N ALA A 47 -9.45 7.40 -0.19
CA ALA A 47 -10.45 6.36 -0.46
C ALA A 47 -9.84 5.11 -1.08
N LYS A 48 -8.93 5.28 -2.04
CA LYS A 48 -8.19 4.17 -2.65
C LYS A 48 -7.34 3.43 -1.60
N GLN A 49 -6.54 4.16 -0.82
CA GLN A 49 -5.70 3.55 0.23
C GLN A 49 -6.53 2.86 1.31
N CYS A 50 -7.70 3.40 1.65
CA CYS A 50 -8.65 2.77 2.55
C CYS A 50 -9.20 1.46 1.99
N THR A 51 -9.62 1.47 0.72
CA THR A 51 -10.12 0.28 0.01
C THR A 51 -9.07 -0.82 -0.01
N ASP A 52 -7.83 -0.47 -0.38
CA ASP A 52 -6.70 -1.40 -0.40
C ASP A 52 -6.39 -1.94 1.01
N ALA A 53 -6.49 -1.10 2.06
CA ALA A 53 -6.30 -1.54 3.43
C ALA A 53 -7.40 -2.49 3.92
N VAL A 54 -8.66 -2.24 3.56
CA VAL A 54 -9.78 -3.14 3.88
C VAL A 54 -9.65 -4.48 3.16
N ALA A 55 -9.17 -4.47 1.90
CA ALA A 55 -8.95 -5.69 1.13
C ALA A 55 -7.89 -6.63 1.75
N LEU A 56 -7.07 -6.12 2.68
CA LEU A 56 -6.04 -6.87 3.40
C LEU A 56 -6.46 -7.26 4.82
N LEU A 57 -7.68 -6.90 5.25
CA LEU A 57 -8.18 -7.32 6.56
C LEU A 57 -8.45 -8.82 6.55
N GLU A 58 -8.07 -9.47 7.65
CA GLU A 58 -8.36 -10.87 7.87
C GLU A 58 -9.77 -11.02 8.44
N PRO A 59 -10.52 -12.07 8.03
CA PRO A 59 -11.79 -12.39 8.64
C PRO A 59 -11.61 -12.82 10.10
N ASN A 60 -12.60 -12.52 10.93
CA ASN A 60 -12.67 -12.98 12.32
C ASN A 60 -12.95 -14.50 12.41
N ASP A 61 -13.10 -15.00 13.64
CA ASP A 61 -13.43 -16.39 13.95
C ASP A 61 -14.76 -16.89 13.35
N LYS A 62 -15.63 -15.96 12.94
CA LYS A 62 -16.91 -16.23 12.27
C LYS A 62 -16.84 -16.09 10.76
N GLY A 63 -15.66 -15.77 10.20
CA GLY A 63 -15.48 -15.57 8.77
C GLY A 63 -15.89 -14.19 8.25
N GLU A 64 -16.12 -13.22 9.14
CA GLU A 64 -16.55 -11.87 8.78
C GLU A 64 -15.36 -10.91 8.76
N ILE A 65 -15.29 -10.02 7.76
CA ILE A 65 -14.32 -8.91 7.79
C ILE A 65 -14.75 -7.93 8.88
N PRO A 66 -13.88 -7.58 9.84
CA PRO A 66 -14.23 -6.63 10.89
C PRO A 66 -14.29 -5.20 10.33
N SER A 67 -15.34 -4.46 10.67
CA SER A 67 -15.41 -3.01 10.37
C SER A 67 -14.62 -2.16 11.37
N GLU A 68 -14.20 -2.74 12.50
CA GLU A 68 -13.43 -2.04 13.53
C GLU A 68 -12.24 -2.89 14.01
N PRO A 69 -11.08 -2.29 14.28
CA PRO A 69 -10.81 -0.84 14.21
C PRO A 69 -10.71 -0.32 12.76
N VAL A 70 -11.22 0.89 12.51
CA VAL A 70 -11.05 1.56 11.20
C VAL A 70 -9.56 1.67 10.85
N PRO A 71 -9.13 1.20 9.65
CA PRO A 71 -7.75 1.31 9.22
C PRO A 71 -7.25 2.75 9.20
N ALA A 72 -5.97 2.96 9.55
CA ALA A 72 -5.39 4.30 9.63
C ALA A 72 -5.45 5.06 8.28
N GLN A 73 -5.42 4.32 7.17
CA GLN A 73 -5.52 4.80 5.80
C GLN A 73 -6.89 5.40 5.49
N CYS A 74 -7.92 4.99 6.22
CA CYS A 74 -9.29 5.51 6.09
C CYS A 74 -9.51 6.81 6.88
N LYS A 75 -8.52 7.26 7.66
CA LYS A 75 -8.63 8.51 8.42
C LYS A 75 -8.81 9.69 7.47
N GLY A 76 -9.87 10.46 7.69
CA GLY A 76 -10.22 11.63 6.87
C GLY A 76 -11.32 11.38 5.84
N LEU A 77 -11.81 10.14 5.73
CA LEU A 77 -13.08 9.85 5.07
C LEU A 77 -14.25 10.14 6.01
N GLY A 78 -15.37 10.62 5.46
CA GLY A 78 -16.64 10.60 6.16
C GLY A 78 -17.18 9.17 6.25
N THR A 79 -18.24 8.98 7.03
CA THR A 79 -18.83 7.65 7.25
C THR A 79 -19.27 6.98 5.95
N ASP A 80 -19.94 7.72 5.07
CA ASP A 80 -20.43 7.17 3.80
C ASP A 80 -19.25 6.78 2.89
N GLU A 81 -18.24 7.64 2.77
CA GLU A 81 -17.06 7.34 1.97
C GLU A 81 -16.23 6.17 2.55
N TYR A 82 -16.22 6.01 3.87
CA TYR A 82 -15.63 4.84 4.51
C TYR A 82 -16.41 3.56 4.22
N LEU A 83 -17.75 3.59 4.28
CA LEU A 83 -18.59 2.44 3.97
C LEU A 83 -18.42 1.98 2.52
N ASP A 84 -18.36 2.92 1.58
CA ASP A 84 -18.10 2.61 0.17
C ASP A 84 -16.72 1.93 0.01
N ALA A 85 -15.66 2.53 0.57
CA ALA A 85 -14.32 1.94 0.54
C ALA A 85 -14.25 0.57 1.23
N TYR A 86 -15.04 0.37 2.28
CA TYR A 86 -15.13 -0.90 2.99
C TYR A 86 -15.76 -1.99 2.11
N TYR A 87 -16.89 -1.72 1.46
CA TYR A 87 -17.52 -2.68 0.57
C TYR A 87 -16.67 -2.97 -0.68
N ASP A 88 -16.03 -1.95 -1.24
CA ASP A 88 -15.11 -2.11 -2.36
C ASP A 88 -13.90 -2.97 -1.96
N GLY A 89 -13.37 -2.77 -0.75
CA GLY A 89 -12.25 -3.56 -0.22
C GLY A 89 -12.61 -5.03 -0.08
N ILE A 90 -13.79 -5.35 0.45
CA ILE A 90 -14.29 -6.73 0.55
C ILE A 90 -14.45 -7.37 -0.83
N GLN A 91 -15.02 -6.64 -1.79
CA GLN A 91 -15.16 -7.14 -3.16
C GLN A 91 -13.79 -7.39 -3.82
N GLN A 92 -12.83 -6.50 -3.59
CA GLN A 92 -11.46 -6.64 -4.05
C GLN A 92 -10.79 -7.88 -3.44
N ALA A 93 -10.89 -8.09 -2.13
CA ALA A 93 -10.36 -9.29 -1.45
C ALA A 93 -10.95 -10.58 -2.06
N ASN A 94 -12.27 -10.63 -2.26
CA ASN A 94 -12.95 -11.78 -2.87
C ASN A 94 -12.47 -12.05 -4.29
N LYS A 95 -12.25 -11.00 -5.10
CA LYS A 95 -11.73 -11.14 -6.46
C LYS A 95 -10.31 -11.70 -6.45
N LEU A 96 -9.44 -11.17 -5.59
CA LEU A 96 -8.06 -11.62 -5.45
C LEU A 96 -8.00 -13.08 -5.00
N ALA A 97 -8.81 -13.47 -4.02
CA ALA A 97 -8.88 -14.86 -3.55
C ALA A 97 -9.30 -15.83 -4.67
N ARG A 98 -10.28 -15.46 -5.50
CA ARG A 98 -10.68 -16.28 -6.66
C ARG A 98 -9.58 -16.40 -7.71
N GLN A 99 -8.89 -15.30 -7.99
CA GLN A 99 -7.78 -15.29 -8.95
C GLN A 99 -6.59 -16.12 -8.45
N ASP A 100 -6.32 -16.06 -7.15
CA ASP A 100 -5.26 -16.84 -6.53
C ASP A 100 -5.59 -18.34 -6.55
N LEU A 101 -6.82 -18.71 -6.20
CA LEU A 101 -7.29 -20.10 -6.32
C LEU A 101 -7.18 -20.63 -7.75
N GLN A 102 -7.59 -19.83 -8.74
CA GLN A 102 -7.47 -20.21 -10.15
C GLN A 102 -6.02 -20.46 -10.55
N ARG A 103 -5.09 -19.60 -10.10
CA ARG A 103 -3.65 -19.77 -10.34
C ARG A 103 -3.12 -21.07 -9.73
N GLN A 104 -3.50 -21.37 -8.49
CA GLN A 104 -3.09 -22.60 -7.82
C GLN A 104 -3.58 -23.86 -8.55
N ILE A 105 -4.80 -23.83 -9.12
CA ILE A 105 -5.32 -24.93 -9.95
C ILE A 105 -4.49 -25.10 -11.22
N GLU A 106 -4.22 -24.02 -11.96
CA GLU A 106 -3.42 -24.05 -13.18
C GLU A 106 -1.98 -24.53 -12.95
N GLU A 107 -1.39 -24.16 -11.81
CA GLU A 107 -0.07 -24.63 -11.40
C GLU A 107 -0.07 -26.13 -11.07
N ALA A 108 -1.10 -26.63 -10.39
CA ALA A 108 -1.24 -28.05 -10.09
C ALA A 108 -1.43 -28.89 -11.37
N GLU A 109 -2.28 -28.45 -12.30
CA GLU A 109 -2.53 -29.12 -13.58
C GLU A 109 -1.27 -29.21 -14.47
N GLN A 110 -0.35 -28.27 -14.33
CA GLN A 110 0.94 -28.27 -15.04
C GLN A 110 1.97 -29.20 -14.40
N GLN A 111 1.90 -29.43 -13.09
CA GLN A 111 2.81 -30.31 -12.37
C GLN A 111 2.52 -31.80 -12.58
N ASP A 112 1.28 -32.14 -12.97
CA ASP A 112 0.84 -33.51 -13.26
C ASP A 112 1.14 -33.98 -14.71
N GLN A 113 1.83 -33.16 -15.53
CA GLN A 113 2.22 -33.45 -16.92
C GLN A 113 3.72 -33.71 -17.07
#